data_AF-A0A6B3CB70-F1
#
_entry.id   AF-A0A6B3CB70-F1
#
_cell.length_a   1.000
_cell.length_b   1.000
_cell.length_c   1.000
_cell.angle_alpha   90.00
_cell.angle_beta   90.00
_cell.angle_gamma   90.00
#
_symmetry.space_group_name_H-M   'P 1'
#
loop_
_entity.id
_entity.type
_entity.pdbx_description
1 polymer ?
#
loop_
_entity_poly.entity_id
_entity_poly.type
_entity_poly.pdbx_seq_one_letter_code
_entity_poly.pdbx_strand_id
1 'polypeptide(L)'
;VHVVQLLAGDRLHVPRVDSVADIAPGTGAVVRVDGRRRAVHRAEDGTVRAVSARCTHLRCLVSFNQAETTWECPCHGSRFGTDGAVLQGPATRPLERFDVPGEPPAEDGGHTG
;
A
#
# COMPACT_ATOMS: atom_id res chain seq x y z
N VAL A 1 -32.36 -15.91 25.17
CA VAL A 1 -31.26 -15.02 24.74
C VAL A 1 -31.25 -14.98 23.22
N HIS A 2 -31.24 -13.79 22.64
CA HIS A 2 -31.45 -13.51 21.22
C HIS A 2 -30.29 -13.97 20.32
N VAL A 3 -30.64 -14.54 19.14
CA VAL A 3 -30.17 -14.28 17.75
C VAL A 3 -28.65 -13.97 17.59
N VAL A 4 -27.87 -14.56 16.68
CA VAL A 4 -28.01 -14.45 15.21
C VAL A 4 -27.27 -15.59 14.48
N GLN A 5 -27.96 -16.28 13.58
CA GLN A 5 -27.34 -16.93 12.41
C GLN A 5 -27.07 -15.84 11.36
N LEU A 6 -25.81 -15.62 10.97
CA LEU A 6 -25.52 -14.85 9.76
C LEU A 6 -24.97 -15.80 8.69
N LEU A 7 -25.83 -16.05 7.71
CA LEU A 7 -25.53 -16.59 6.40
C LEU A 7 -25.00 -15.48 5.48
N ALA A 8 -24.29 -15.94 4.45
CA ALA A 8 -24.20 -15.34 3.12
C ALA A 8 -23.39 -14.04 2.96
N GLY A 9 -22.21 -14.21 2.35
CA GLY A 9 -21.94 -13.63 1.05
C GLY A 9 -21.91 -12.11 0.99
N ASP A 10 -20.71 -11.56 1.13
CA ASP A 10 -20.36 -10.37 0.35
C ASP A 10 -18.95 -10.55 -0.19
N ARG A 11 -18.86 -10.91 -1.47
CA ARG A 11 -17.61 -10.78 -2.22
C ARG A 11 -17.41 -9.28 -2.33
N LEU A 12 -16.69 -8.70 -1.37
CA LEU A 12 -16.17 -7.34 -1.47
C LEU A 12 -15.47 -7.21 -2.82
N HIS A 13 -16.18 -6.61 -3.76
CA HIS A 13 -15.63 -6.14 -5.01
C HIS A 13 -14.73 -4.97 -4.60
N VAL A 14 -13.49 -5.29 -4.24
CA VAL A 14 -12.45 -4.27 -4.14
C VAL A 14 -12.41 -3.63 -5.53
N PRO A 15 -12.80 -2.36 -5.68
CA PRO A 15 -12.82 -1.72 -6.98
C PRO A 15 -11.43 -1.90 -7.58
N ARG A 16 -11.41 -2.59 -8.71
CA ARG A 16 -10.17 -2.89 -9.41
C ARG A 16 -9.72 -1.58 -10.04
N VAL A 17 -8.85 -0.88 -9.33
CA VAL A 17 -8.19 0.31 -9.85
C VAL A 17 -7.13 -0.19 -10.85
N ASP A 18 -7.45 -0.07 -12.14
CA ASP A 18 -6.57 -0.47 -13.24
C ASP A 18 -5.57 0.64 -13.61
N SER A 19 -5.72 1.85 -13.05
CA SER A 19 -4.83 2.99 -13.29
C SER A 19 -4.51 3.80 -12.04
N VAL A 20 -3.27 4.28 -11.93
CA VAL A 20 -2.84 5.25 -10.89
C VAL A 20 -3.68 6.53 -10.91
N ALA A 21 -4.24 6.89 -12.07
CA ALA A 21 -5.07 8.07 -12.24
C ALA A 21 -6.37 8.03 -11.42
N ASP A 22 -6.91 6.84 -11.16
CA ASP A 22 -8.22 6.70 -10.49
C ASP A 22 -8.12 6.66 -8.96
N ILE A 23 -6.91 6.77 -8.41
CA ILE A 23 -6.69 6.85 -6.96
C ILE A 23 -6.99 8.27 -6.51
N ALA A 24 -8.02 8.43 -5.68
CA ALA A 24 -8.40 9.73 -5.12
C ALA A 24 -7.29 10.28 -4.18
N PRO A 25 -7.13 11.61 -4.08
CA PRO A 25 -6.27 12.21 -3.05
C PRO A 25 -6.61 11.70 -1.64
N GLY A 26 -5.59 11.51 -0.82
CA GLY A 26 -5.70 10.95 0.54
C GLY A 26 -5.85 9.43 0.59
N THR A 27 -5.91 8.73 -0.56
CA THR A 27 -6.20 7.29 -0.60
C THR A 27 -5.07 6.46 -1.19
N GLY A 28 -5.15 5.14 -0.99
CA GLY A 28 -4.24 4.18 -1.59
C GLY A 28 -4.96 2.95 -2.13
N ALA A 29 -4.40 2.37 -3.19
CA ALA A 29 -4.88 1.15 -3.82
C ALA A 29 -3.74 0.27 -4.32
N VAL A 30 -4.00 -1.04 -4.43
CA VAL A 30 -3.10 -1.94 -5.17
C VAL A 30 -3.54 -1.98 -6.62
N VAL A 31 -2.68 -1.49 -7.51
CA VAL A 31 -2.93 -1.38 -8.96
C VAL A 31 -1.97 -2.28 -9.74
N ARG A 32 -2.28 -2.55 -11.01
CA ARG A 32 -1.37 -3.25 -11.93
C ARG A 32 -0.68 -2.24 -12.85
N VAL A 33 0.64 -2.16 -12.76
CA VAL A 33 1.51 -1.35 -13.65
C VAL A 33 2.49 -2.31 -14.32
N ASP A 34 2.56 -2.30 -15.65
CA ASP A 34 3.43 -3.19 -16.45
C ASP A 34 3.31 -4.68 -16.06
N GLY A 35 2.09 -5.14 -15.81
CA GLY A 35 1.81 -6.52 -15.39
C GLY A 35 2.23 -6.86 -13.94
N ARG A 36 2.78 -5.90 -13.20
CA ARG A 36 3.21 -6.07 -11.81
C ARG A 36 2.26 -5.34 -10.86
N ARG A 37 2.02 -5.92 -9.68
CA ARG A 37 1.20 -5.27 -8.65
C ARG A 37 2.03 -4.23 -7.89
N ARG A 38 1.48 -3.04 -7.74
CA ARG A 38 2.05 -1.89 -7.04
C ARG A 38 1.06 -1.40 -6.01
N ALA A 39 1.54 -1.07 -4.82
CA ALA A 39 0.76 -0.38 -3.81
C ALA A 39 1.02 1.12 -4.01
N VAL A 40 -0.01 1.85 -4.40
CA VAL A 40 0.10 3.25 -4.80
C VAL A 40 -0.76 4.09 -3.88
N HIS A 41 -0.16 5.13 -3.32
CA HIS A 41 -0.83 6.11 -2.46
C HIS A 41 -0.77 7.47 -3.14
N ARG A 42 -1.90 8.19 -3.16
CA ARG A 42 -1.96 9.59 -3.58
C ARG A 42 -2.22 10.43 -2.33
N ALA A 43 -1.28 11.29 -1.96
CA ALA A 43 -1.46 12.25 -0.89
C ALA A 43 -2.52 13.31 -1.26
N GLU A 44 -3.02 14.03 -0.25
CA GLU A 44 -4.00 15.11 -0.42
C GLU A 44 -3.54 16.20 -1.39
N ASP A 45 -2.23 16.50 -1.39
CA ASP A 45 -1.61 17.47 -2.30
C ASP A 45 -1.42 16.94 -3.75
N GLY A 46 -1.86 15.70 -4.00
CA GLY A 46 -1.75 15.04 -5.29
C GLY A 46 -0.45 14.26 -5.51
N THR A 47 0.53 14.35 -4.60
CA THR A 47 1.79 13.60 -4.67
C THR A 47 1.51 12.11 -4.70
N VAL A 48 2.04 11.41 -5.69
CA VAL A 48 1.87 9.97 -5.85
C VAL A 48 3.12 9.26 -5.36
N ARG A 49 2.94 8.21 -4.56
CA ARG A 49 4.00 7.28 -4.14
C ARG A 49 3.65 5.88 -4.55
N ALA A 50 4.59 5.16 -5.15
CA ALA A 50 4.42 3.77 -5.50
C ALA A 50 5.47 2.89 -4.83
N VAL A 51 5.02 1.80 -4.23
CA VAL A 51 5.87 0.77 -3.65
C VAL A 51 5.44 -0.62 -4.12
N SER A 52 6.28 -1.63 -3.84
CA SER A 52 5.92 -3.02 -4.07
C SER A 52 4.68 -3.37 -3.25
N ALA A 53 3.66 -3.94 -3.90
CA ALA A 53 2.50 -4.47 -3.19
C ALA A 53 2.81 -5.77 -2.42
N ARG A 54 4.00 -6.36 -2.60
CA ARG A 54 4.39 -7.62 -1.95
C ARG A 54 5.12 -7.33 -0.65
N CYS A 55 4.51 -7.73 0.47
CA CYS A 55 5.12 -7.71 1.79
C CYS A 55 6.48 -8.44 1.77
N THR A 56 7.51 -7.82 2.37
CA THR A 56 8.87 -8.36 2.41
C THR A 56 9.04 -9.54 3.38
N HIS A 57 8.04 -9.86 4.20
CA HIS A 57 8.04 -11.07 5.04
C HIS A 57 7.90 -12.33 4.18
N LEU A 58 6.70 -12.60 3.66
CA LEU A 58 6.38 -13.82 2.89
C LEU A 58 5.58 -13.52 1.61
N ARG A 59 5.71 -12.30 1.06
CA ARG A 59 5.20 -11.89 -0.28
C ARG A 59 3.68 -11.87 -0.45
N CYS A 60 2.91 -11.93 0.63
CA CYS A 60 1.48 -11.57 0.62
C CYS A 60 1.28 -10.15 0.08
N LEU A 61 0.09 -9.87 -0.47
CA LEU A 61 -0.27 -8.52 -0.88
C LEU A 61 -0.67 -7.68 0.31
N VAL A 62 -0.18 -6.45 0.36
CA VAL A 62 -0.63 -5.47 1.34
C VAL A 62 -1.98 -4.85 0.91
N SER A 63 -2.73 -4.34 1.87
CA SER A 63 -3.93 -3.53 1.70
C SER A 63 -3.72 -2.14 2.28
N PHE A 64 -4.39 -1.13 1.75
CA PHE A 64 -4.34 0.21 2.32
C PHE A 64 -5.28 0.32 3.52
N ASN A 65 -4.76 0.77 4.66
CA ASN A 65 -5.56 1.18 5.81
C ASN A 65 -5.75 2.69 5.75
N GLN A 66 -6.95 3.11 5.36
CA GLN A 66 -7.34 4.51 5.20
C GLN A 66 -7.27 5.31 6.51
N ALA A 67 -7.65 4.69 7.63
CA ALA A 67 -7.70 5.38 8.92
C ALA A 67 -6.31 5.76 9.44
N GLU A 68 -5.30 4.96 9.09
CA GLU A 68 -3.94 5.13 9.59
C GLU A 68 -2.96 5.56 8.50
N THR A 69 -3.39 5.64 7.24
CA THR A 69 -2.55 5.97 6.07
C THR A 69 -1.33 5.04 6.00
N THR A 70 -1.57 3.72 6.10
CA THR A 70 -0.52 2.69 6.08
C THR A 70 -0.83 1.55 5.13
N TRP A 71 0.21 0.83 4.73
CA TRP A 71 0.08 -0.47 4.07
C TRP A 71 0.15 -1.59 5.09
N GLU A 72 -0.84 -2.47 5.10
CA GLU A 72 -0.93 -3.56 6.06
C GLU A 72 -0.94 -4.92 5.36
N CYS A 73 -0.16 -5.85 5.88
CA CYS A 73 -0.12 -7.22 5.41
C CYS A 73 -1.10 -8.08 6.21
N PRO A 74 -2.20 -8.57 5.62
CA PRO A 74 -3.24 -9.30 6.34
C PRO A 74 -2.78 -10.69 6.82
N CYS A 75 -1.66 -11.20 6.31
CA CYS A 75 -1.19 -12.54 6.65
C CYS A 75 -0.60 -12.63 8.07
N HIS A 76 0.17 -11.62 8.48
CA HIS A 76 0.92 -11.66 9.75
C HIS A 76 1.05 -10.30 10.43
N GLY A 77 0.33 -9.27 9.95
CA GLY A 77 0.27 -7.96 10.61
C GLY A 77 1.47 -7.04 10.39
N SER A 78 2.36 -7.31 9.41
CA SER A 78 3.40 -6.34 9.06
C SER A 78 2.78 -5.05 8.53
N ARG A 79 3.28 -3.90 8.98
CA ARG A 79 2.78 -2.58 8.59
C ARG A 79 3.91 -1.73 8.00
N PHE A 80 3.57 -0.94 7.00
CA PHE A 80 4.51 -0.08 6.29
C PHE A 80 3.93 1.32 6.08
N GLY A 81 4.78 2.32 6.04
CA GLY A 81 4.42 3.68 5.62
C GLY A 81 4.08 3.71 4.13
N THR A 82 3.44 4.79 3.68
CA THR A 82 3.12 4.99 2.24
C THR A 82 4.34 5.05 1.34
N ASP A 83 5.49 5.39 1.91
CA ASP A 83 6.83 5.38 1.32
C ASP A 83 7.54 4.01 1.40
N GLY A 84 6.89 3.00 1.97
CA GLY A 84 7.40 1.64 2.12
C GLY A 84 8.25 1.38 3.36
N ALA A 85 8.51 2.38 4.21
CA ALA A 85 9.25 2.18 5.46
C ALA A 85 8.55 1.17 6.37
N VAL A 86 9.31 0.34 7.09
CA VAL A 86 8.73 -0.62 8.06
C VAL A 86 8.26 0.14 9.29
N LEU A 87 6.98 -0.02 9.63
CA LEU A 87 6.39 0.53 10.86
C LEU A 87 6.19 -0.57 11.91
N GLN A 88 5.84 -1.79 11.48
CA GLN A 88 5.60 -2.92 12.38
C GLN A 88 6.00 -4.24 11.70
N GLY A 89 6.70 -5.11 12.45
CA GLY A 89 7.11 -6.45 12.00
C GLY A 89 5.94 -7.44 11.86
N PRO A 90 6.17 -8.68 11.39
CA PRO A 90 7.46 -9.38 11.32
C PRO A 90 8.40 -9.01 10.16
N ALA A 91 7.96 -8.27 9.15
CA ALA A 91 8.85 -7.78 8.10
C ALA A 91 9.97 -6.90 8.68
N THR A 92 11.21 -7.11 8.23
CA THR A 92 12.39 -6.34 8.66
C THR A 92 13.00 -5.50 7.54
N ARG A 93 12.43 -5.56 6.32
CA ARG A 93 12.88 -4.81 5.15
C ARG A 93 11.77 -3.93 4.60
N PRO A 94 12.06 -2.71 4.13
CA PRO A 94 11.05 -1.83 3.53
C PRO A 94 10.51 -2.41 2.23
N LEU A 95 9.32 -1.96 1.83
CA LEU A 95 8.80 -2.20 0.48
C LEU A 95 9.67 -1.43 -0.53
N GLU A 96 10.02 -2.09 -1.63
CA GLU A 96 10.75 -1.47 -2.75
C GLU A 96 9.95 -0.30 -3.32
N ARG A 97 10.57 0.87 -3.45
CA ARG A 97 9.97 2.07 -4.07
C ARG A 97 10.09 1.99 -5.59
N PHE A 98 9.13 2.59 -6.28
CA PHE A 98 9.16 2.74 -7.73
C PHE A 98 8.91 4.20 -8.09
N ASP A 99 9.68 4.71 -9.05
CA ASP A 99 9.44 6.03 -9.61
C ASP A 99 8.04 6.10 -10.20
N VAL A 100 7.31 7.13 -9.80
CA VAL A 100 6.07 7.56 -10.43
C VAL A 100 6.29 8.98 -10.95
N PRO A 101 5.79 9.32 -12.15
CA PRO A 101 5.89 10.69 -12.65
C PRO A 101 5.26 11.67 -11.64
N GLY A 102 6.09 12.53 -11.03
CA GLY A 102 5.65 13.54 -10.07
C GLY A 102 6.33 13.55 -8.69
N GLU A 103 7.21 12.58 -8.37
CA GLU A 103 8.07 12.67 -7.18
C GLU A 103 9.37 13.40 -7.54
N PRO A 104 9.79 14.46 -6.82
CA PRO A 104 11.19 14.91 -6.90
C PRO A 104 12.08 13.74 -6.43
N PRO A 105 13.23 13.51 -7.08
CA PRO A 105 14.08 12.35 -6.79
C PRO A 105 14.40 12.31 -5.29
N ALA A 106 14.36 11.11 -4.71
CA ALA A 106 14.75 10.88 -3.33
C ALA A 106 16.13 11.51 -3.12
N GLU A 107 16.22 12.48 -2.22
CA GLU A 107 17.50 13.05 -1.83
C GLU A 107 18.30 11.93 -1.17
N ASP A 108 19.26 11.38 -1.94
CA ASP A 108 20.31 10.53 -1.41
C ASP A 108 21.04 11.35 -0.35
N GLY A 109 20.71 11.09 0.92
CA GLY A 109 21.35 11.71 2.07
C GLY A 109 22.86 11.54 1.97
N GLY A 110 23.52 12.61 1.51
CA GLY A 110 24.95 12.68 1.35
C GLY A 110 25.65 12.31 2.64
N HIS A 111 26.50 11.30 2.53
CA HIS A 111 27.46 10.96 3.57
C HIS A 111 28.50 12.08 3.64
N THR A 112 28.28 13.07 4.49
CA THR A 112 29.34 13.97 4.96
C THR A 112 29.87 13.44 6.29
N GLY A 113 31.13 13.01 6.31
CA GLY A 113 31.89 12.68 7.53
C GLY A 113 32.81 11.49 7.36
#